data_AF-A0A0F3RLL9-F1
#
_entry.id   AF-A0A0F3RLL9-F1
#
_cell.length_a   1.000
_cell.length_b   1.000
_cell.length_c   1.000
_cell.angle_alpha   90.00
_cell.angle_beta   90.00
_cell.angle_gamma   90.00
#
_symmetry.space_group_name_H-M   'P 1'
#
loop_
_entity.id
_entity.type
_entity.pdbx_description
1 polymer ?
#
loop_
_entity_poly.entity_id
_entity_poly.type
_entity_poly.pdbx_seq_one_letter_code
_entity_poly.pdbx_strand_id
1 'polypeptide(L)'
;MFKGNIVNLLGAWYRTDDSERSRGFTLFYVGVNLGGALAAIFCGYIAHLYSWHYGFGLAGIGMIIGLIAFIKFQHVLGDKGLSAYHMLIN
;
A
#
# COMPACT_ATOMS: atom_id res chain seq x y z
N MET A 1 16.53 -4.79 -1.64
CA MET A 1 15.14 -5.30 -1.49
C MET A 1 14.20 -4.10 -1.37
N PHE A 2 13.64 -3.62 -2.48
CA PHE A 2 12.83 -2.38 -2.56
C PHE A 2 11.39 -2.51 -2.02
N LYS A 3 11.19 -3.27 -0.94
CA LYS A 3 9.86 -3.54 -0.34
C LYS A 3 9.69 -2.97 1.09
N GLY A 4 10.71 -2.28 1.61
CA GLY A 4 10.72 -1.74 2.97
C GLY A 4 10.13 -0.34 3.14
N ASN A 5 9.97 0.46 2.07
CA ASN A 5 9.72 1.90 2.23
C ASN A 5 8.30 2.23 2.76
N ILE A 6 7.26 1.51 2.34
CA ILE A 6 5.89 1.73 2.83
C ILE A 6 5.70 1.26 4.28
N VAL A 7 6.33 0.15 4.65
CA VAL A 7 6.28 -0.39 6.03
C VAL A 7 7.06 0.52 6.98
N ASN A 8 8.21 1.03 6.55
CA ASN A 8 8.95 2.07 7.29
C ASN A 8 8.17 3.38 7.39
N LEU A 9 7.52 3.81 6.31
CA LEU A 9 6.65 4.98 6.31
C LEU A 9 5.52 4.82 7.33
N LEU A 10 4.80 3.69 7.31
CA LEU A 10 3.76 3.38 8.30
C LEU A 10 4.34 3.32 9.73
N GLY A 11 5.54 2.77 9.89
CA GLY A 11 6.24 2.73 11.18
C GLY A 11 6.62 4.10 11.72
N ALA A 12 6.96 5.06 10.85
CA ALA A 12 7.32 6.43 11.25
C ALA A 12 6.14 7.23 11.84
N TRP A 13 4.91 6.75 11.65
CA TRP A 13 3.70 7.35 12.23
C TRP A 13 3.45 6.98 13.68
N TYR A 14 4.02 5.87 14.15
CA TYR A 14 3.82 5.36 15.50
C TYR A 14 5.10 5.43 16.33
N ARG A 15 4.97 5.73 17.63
CA ARG A 15 6.09 5.64 18.58
C ARG A 15 6.43 4.16 18.81
N THR A 16 7.68 3.87 19.15
CA THR A 16 8.21 2.50 19.23
C THR A 16 7.47 1.60 20.23
N ASP A 17 6.83 2.20 21.24
CA ASP A 17 6.21 1.54 22.40
C ASP A 17 4.67 1.68 22.42
N ASP A 18 4.06 2.02 21.28
CA ASP A 18 2.62 2.23 21.19
C ASP A 18 1.90 0.95 20.75
N SER A 19 0.93 0.48 21.54
CA SER A 19 0.06 -0.64 21.18
C SER A 19 -0.72 -0.41 19.88
N GLU A 20 -0.98 0.86 19.54
CA GLU A 20 -1.66 1.27 18.31
C GLU A 20 -0.82 1.00 17.06
N ARG A 21 0.52 0.92 17.20
CA ARG A 21 1.43 0.50 16.12
C ARG A 21 1.06 -0.89 15.62
N SER A 22 0.89 -1.83 16.54
CA SER A 22 0.58 -3.23 16.21
C SER A 22 -0.75 -3.32 15.46
N ARG A 23 -1.78 -2.60 15.94
CA ARG A 23 -3.11 -2.54 15.30
C ARG A 23 -3.04 -1.93 13.90
N GLY A 24 -2.26 -0.86 13.72
CA GLY A 24 -2.03 -0.24 12.41
C GLY A 24 -1.36 -1.19 11.41
N PHE A 25 -0.34 -1.94 11.83
CA PHE A 25 0.30 -2.96 11.00
C PHE A 25 -0.63 -4.14 10.69
N THR A 26 -1.43 -4.60 11.65
CA THR A 26 -2.44 -5.65 11.41
C THR A 26 -3.46 -5.21 10.37
N LEU A 27 -4.01 -3.99 10.50
CA LEU A 27 -4.99 -3.47 9.54
C LEU A 27 -4.39 -3.35 8.13
N PHE A 28 -3.16 -2.87 8.02
CA PHE A 28 -2.43 -2.84 6.75
C PHE A 28 -2.30 -4.24 6.14
N TYR A 29 -1.92 -5.23 6.94
CA TYR A 29 -1.73 -6.60 6.47
C TYR A 29 -3.05 -7.25 6.02
N VAL A 30 -4.14 -7.05 6.78
CA VAL A 30 -5.49 -7.50 6.40
C VAL A 30 -5.91 -6.84 5.09
N GLY A 31 -5.67 -5.54 4.94
CA GLY A 31 -5.96 -4.80 3.70
C GLY A 31 -5.22 -5.37 2.48
N VAL A 32 -3.93 -5.72 2.62
CA VAL A 32 -3.14 -6.33 1.53
C VAL A 32 -3.69 -7.70 1.13
N ASN A 33 -3.99 -8.57 2.09
CA ASN A 33 -4.52 -9.91 1.80
C ASN A 33 -5.92 -9.84 1.18
N LEU A 34 -6.78 -8.98 1.73
CA LEU A 34 -8.14 -8.78 1.20
C LEU A 34 -8.11 -8.18 -0.21
N GLY A 35 -7.25 -7.18 -0.44
CA GLY A 35 -7.06 -6.59 -1.77
C GLY A 35 -6.55 -7.61 -2.79
N GLY A 36 -5.61 -8.47 -2.40
CA GLY A 36 -5.12 -9.56 -3.25
C GLY A 36 -6.21 -10.59 -3.58
N ALA A 37 -7.03 -10.97 -2.61
CA ALA A 37 -8.16 -11.88 -2.83
C ALA A 37 -9.21 -11.28 -3.78
N LEU A 38 -9.59 -10.02 -3.56
CA LEU A 38 -10.53 -9.31 -4.44
C LEU A 38 -9.96 -9.17 -5.85
N ALA A 39 -8.68 -8.81 -6.00
CA ALA A 39 -8.03 -8.72 -7.30
C ALA A 39 -8.06 -10.07 -8.04
N ALA A 40 -7.77 -11.19 -7.37
CA ALA A 40 -7.83 -12.51 -7.98
C ALA A 40 -9.25 -12.88 -8.43
N ILE A 41 -10.28 -12.55 -7.63
CA ILE A 41 -11.69 -12.80 -7.98
C ILE A 41 -12.10 -11.95 -9.19
N PHE A 42 -11.85 -10.64 -9.17
CA PHE A 42 -12.23 -9.74 -10.25
C PHE A 42 -11.46 -10.00 -11.55
N CYS A 43 -10.14 -10.20 -11.48
CA CYS A 43 -9.34 -10.53 -12.65
C CYS A 43 -9.72 -11.90 -13.23
N GLY A 44 -9.96 -12.91 -12.38
CA GLY A 44 -10.40 -14.24 -12.82
C GLY A 44 -11.77 -14.22 -13.48
N TYR A 45 -12.72 -13.47 -12.92
CA TYR A 45 -14.07 -13.32 -13.47
C TYR A 45 -14.05 -12.64 -14.85
N ILE A 46 -13.29 -11.55 -15.00
CA ILE A 46 -13.18 -10.83 -16.29
C ILE A 46 -12.39 -11.65 -17.31
N ALA A 47 -11.33 -12.36 -16.90
CA ALA A 47 -10.56 -13.22 -17.79
C ALA A 47 -11.42 -14.35 -18.38
N HIS A 48 -12.34 -14.92 -17.60
CA HIS A 48 -13.27 -15.96 -18.07
C HIS A 48 -14.28 -15.43 -19.09
N LEU A 49 -14.77 -14.20 -18.93
CA LEU A 49 -15.83 -13.64 -19.78
C LEU A 49 -15.31 -12.95 -21.06
N TYR A 50 -14.19 -12.24 -20.99
CA TYR A 50 -13.76 -11.32 -22.06
C TYR A 50 -12.37 -11.61 -22.64
N SER A 51 -11.59 -12.54 -22.06
CA SER A 51 -10.19 -12.89 -22.40
C SER A 51 -9.12 -12.26 -21.49
N TRP A 52 -7.97 -12.93 -21.42
CA TRP A 52 -6.85 -12.64 -20.50
C TRP A 52 -6.26 -11.23 -20.63
N HIS A 53 -6.36 -10.60 -21.82
CA HIS A 53 -5.90 -9.24 -22.05
C HIS A 53 -6.69 -8.21 -21.22
N TYR A 54 -7.99 -8.41 -21.07
CA TYR A 54 -8.83 -7.55 -20.23
C TYR A 54 -8.58 -7.77 -18.74
N GLY A 55 -8.21 -8.98 -18.34
CA GLY A 55 -7.76 -9.27 -16.97
C GLY A 55 -6.47 -8.53 -16.61
N PHE A 56 -5.48 -8.50 -17.50
CA PHE A 56 -4.27 -7.69 -17.32
C PHE A 56 -4.56 -6.18 -17.37
N GLY A 57 -5.46 -5.75 -18.26
CA GLY A 57 -5.93 -4.36 -18.30
C GLY A 57 -6.57 -3.92 -16.98
N LEU A 58 -7.37 -4.78 -16.36
CA LEU A 58 -8.01 -4.51 -15.06
C LEU A 58 -6.97 -4.31 -13.94
N ALA A 59 -5.91 -5.13 -13.92
CA ALA A 59 -4.82 -4.97 -12.97
C ALA A 59 -4.12 -3.60 -13.13
N GLY A 60 -3.91 -3.15 -14.38
CA GLY A 60 -3.38 -1.82 -14.66
C GLY A 60 -4.28 -0.69 -14.16
N ILE A 61 -5.60 -0.80 -14.38
CA ILE A 61 -6.59 0.16 -13.87
C ILE A 61 -6.57 0.20 -12.34
N GLY A 62 -6.49 -0.96 -11.68
CA GLY A 62 -6.36 -1.06 -10.22
C GLY A 62 -5.13 -0.31 -9.70
N MET A 63 -3.99 -0.43 -10.38
CA MET A 63 -2.77 0.31 -10.04
C MET A 63 -2.93 1.83 -10.21
N ILE A 64 -3.59 2.28 -11.29
CA ILE A 64 -3.85 3.70 -11.52
C ILE A 64 -4.75 4.27 -10.41
N ILE A 65 -5.82 3.55 -10.04
CA ILE A 65 -6.71 3.97 -8.94
C ILE A 65 -5.93 4.04 -7.63
N GLY A 66 -5.11 3.02 -7.33
CA GLY A 66 -4.24 3.02 -6.15
C GLY A 66 -3.26 4.18 -6.12
N LEU A 67 -2.68 4.53 -7.27
CA LEU A 67 -1.78 5.67 -7.40
C LEU A 67 -2.49 7.00 -7.18
N ILE A 68 -3.69 7.20 -7.75
CA ILE A 68 -4.50 8.40 -7.55
C ILE A 68 -4.87 8.54 -6.07
N ALA A 69 -5.29 7.45 -5.43
CA ALA A 69 -5.57 7.44 -3.99
C ALA A 69 -4.33 7.83 -3.18
N PHE A 70 -3.17 7.23 -3.48
CA PHE A 70 -1.91 7.60 -2.82
C PHE A 70 -1.59 9.08 -3.00
N ILE A 71 -1.65 9.60 -4.22
CA ILE A 71 -1.37 11.02 -4.52
C ILE A 71 -2.33 11.95 -3.78
N LYS A 72 -3.61 11.59 -3.68
CA LYS A 72 -4.61 12.40 -2.98
C LYS A 72 -4.39 12.40 -1.48
N PHE A 73 -4.00 11.27 -0.90
CA PHE A 73 -3.78 11.11 0.54
C PHE A 73 -2.35 11.38 0.98
N GLN A 74 -1.41 11.58 0.07
CA GLN A 74 -0.01 11.84 0.43
C GLN A 74 0.17 13.10 1.28
N HIS A 75 -0.73 14.09 1.18
CA HIS A 75 -0.70 15.28 2.03
C HIS A 75 -0.93 14.95 3.53
N VAL A 76 -1.63 13.86 3.82
CA VAL A 76 -1.81 13.34 5.19
C VAL A 76 -0.49 12.80 5.74
N LEU A 77 0.45 12.40 4.87
CA LEU A 77 1.75 11.87 5.25
C LEU A 77 2.75 12.94 5.76
N GLY A 78 2.48 14.24 5.56
CA GLY A 78 3.33 15.34 6.05
C GLY A 78 4.83 15.17 5.71
N ASP A 79 5.72 15.67 6.58
CA ASP A 79 7.17 15.45 6.46
C ASP A 79 7.64 14.08 6.98
N LYS A 80 6.72 13.28 7.53
CA LYS A 80 7.02 11.98 8.14
C LYS A 80 7.16 10.94 7.04
N GLY A 81 8.39 10.87 6.53
CA GLY A 81 8.81 10.04 5.39
C GLY A 81 10.06 10.57 4.70
N LEU A 82 10.43 11.84 4.95
CA LEU A 82 11.53 12.57 4.32
C LEU A 82 12.87 12.53 5.08
N SER A 83 13.00 11.85 6.22
CA SER A 83 14.29 11.83 6.94
C SER A 83 14.57 10.56 7.74
N ALA A 84 15.60 9.84 7.28
CA ALA A 84 16.54 9.14 8.14
C ALA A 84 17.97 9.74 8.04
N TYR A 85 18.14 10.86 7.33
CA TYR A 85 19.47 11.45 7.08
C TYR A 85 19.91 12.40 8.20
N HIS A 86 18.97 13.06 8.90
CA HIS A 86 19.31 14.07 9.90
C HIS A 86 19.74 13.50 11.27
N MET A 87 19.66 12.18 11.47
CA MET A 87 20.00 11.52 12.74
C MET A 87 21.41 10.88 12.72
N LEU A 88 22.11 10.92 11.58
CA LEU A 88 23.47 10.36 11.42
C LEU A 88 24.57 11.44 11.37
N ILE A 89 24.24 12.71 11.59
CA ILE A 89 25.18 13.86 11.49
C ILE A 89 25.24 14.66 12.80
N ASN A 90 24.78 14.10 13.92
CA ASN A 90 24.96 14.64 15.27
C ASN A 90 25.07 13.49 16.28
#